data_AF-A0A354XIC4-F1
#
_entry.id   AF-A0A354XIC4-F1
#
_cell.length_a   1.000
_cell.length_b   1.000
_cell.length_c   1.000
_cell.angle_alpha   90.00
_cell.angle_beta   90.00
_cell.angle_gamma   90.00
#
_symmetry.space_group_name_H-M   'P 1'
#
loop_
_entity.id
_entity.type
_entity.pdbx_description
1 polymer ?
#
loop_
_entity_poly.entity_id
_entity_poly.type
_entity_poly.pdbx_seq_one_letter_code
_entity_poly.pdbx_strand_id
1 'polypeptide(L)' 'MNLILITACPSGMATTFLAAKRLEQAAMRLGWNVHVEMHGEIAPLQAASAEQIANADLIVVA' A
#
# COMPACT_ATOMS: atom_id res chain seq x y z
N MET A 1 4.38 9.93 10.22
CA MET A 1 2.99 9.70 9.75
C MET A 1 2.88 8.25 9.34
N ASN A 2 1.84 7.56 9.78
CA ASN A 2 1.53 6.17 9.47
C ASN A 2 0.56 6.13 8.28
N LEU A 3 1.01 5.57 7.16
CA LEU A 3 0.27 5.47 5.91
C LEU A 3 -0.02 4.01 5.59
N ILE A 4 -1.26 3.72 5.22
CA ILE A 4 -1.63 2.45 4.59
C ILE A 4 -1.86 2.68 3.10
N LEU A 5 -1.20 1.90 2.25
CA LEU A 5 -1.38 1.89 0.80
C LEU A 5 -2.03 0.58 0.38
N ILE A 6 -3.21 0.66 -0.24
CA ILE A 6 -3.89 -0.49 -0.84
C ILE A 6 -3.88 -0.30 -2.34
N THR A 7 -3.37 -1.28 -3.10
CA THR A 7 -3.41 -1.23 -4.56
C THR A 7 -4.11 -2.42 -5.17
N ALA A 8 -4.93 -2.19 -6.19
CA ALA A 8 -5.65 -3.24 -6.91
C ALA A 8 -5.93 -2.84 -8.36
N CYS A 9 -5.66 -3.73 -9.32
CA CYS A 9 -6.07 -3.52 -10.70
C CYS A 9 -6.73 -4.78 -11.26
N PRO A 10 -7.98 -4.70 -11.75
CA PRO A 10 -8.68 -5.87 -12.29
C PRO A 10 -8.06 -6.36 -13.60
N SER A 11 -7.35 -5.48 -14.32
CA SER A 11 -6.78 -5.73 -15.65
C SER A 11 -5.43 -6.45 -15.61
N GLY A 12 -4.87 -6.69 -14.41
CA GLY A 12 -3.62 -7.41 -14.25
C GLY A 12 -2.71 -6.84 -13.16
N MET A 13 -1.53 -7.43 -13.01
CA MET A 13 -0.69 -7.22 -11.83
C MET A 13 0.31 -6.06 -11.97
N ALA A 14 0.61 -5.65 -13.21
CA ALA A 14 1.67 -4.67 -13.47
C ALA A 14 1.39 -3.32 -12.82
N THR A 15 0.16 -2.81 -12.99
CA THR A 15 -0.28 -1.53 -12.44
C THR A 15 -0.41 -1.56 -10.92
N THR A 16 -0.92 -2.66 -10.34
CA THR A 16 -0.93 -2.88 -8.87
C THR A 16 0.45 -2.70 -8.27
N PHE A 17 1.45 -3.38 -8.84
CA PHE A 17 2.83 -3.34 -8.36
C PHE A 17 3.50 -2.00 -8.60
N LEU A 18 3.35 -1.43 -9.81
CA LEU A 18 3.92 -0.13 -10.16
C LEU A 18 3.36 0.99 -9.29
N ALA A 19 2.04 1.00 -9.05
CA ALA A 19 1.39 1.95 -8.16
C ALA A 19 1.93 1.82 -6.74
N ALA A 20 1.96 0.59 -6.20
CA ALA A 20 2.49 0.33 -4.86
C ALA A 20 3.92 0.85 -4.69
N LYS A 21 4.82 0.51 -5.63
CA LYS A 21 6.23 0.92 -5.54
C LYS A 21 6.43 2.42 -5.69
N ARG A 22 5.67 3.08 -6.57
CA ARG A 22 5.78 4.55 -6.74
C ARG A 22 5.26 5.30 -5.53
N LEU A 23 4.14 4.86 -4.95
CA LEU A 23 3.55 5.46 -3.75
C LEU A 23 4.42 5.19 -2.51
N GLU A 24 4.92 3.97 -2.34
CA GLU A 24 5.86 3.59 -1.28
C GLU A 24 7.12 4.48 -1.32
N GLN A 25 7.75 4.62 -2.50
CA GLN A 25 8.89 5.52 -2.67
C GLN A 25 8.56 6.98 -2.35
N ALA A 26 7.35 7.46 -2.67
CA ALA A 26 6.92 8.81 -2.33
C ALA A 26 6.77 9.00 -0.82
N ALA A 27 6.15 8.04 -0.13
CA ALA A 27 6.01 8.04 1.31
C ALA A 27 7.37 7.99 2.03
N MET A 28 8.30 7.15 1.54
CA MET A 28 9.65 7.07 2.07
C MET A 28 10.42 8.40 1.92
N ARG A 29 10.27 9.11 0.79
CA ARG A 29 10.88 10.45 0.60
C ARG A 29 10.36 11.50 1.58
N LEU A 30 9.15 11.31 2.09
CA LEU A 30 8.52 12.18 3.10
C LEU A 30 8.81 11.72 4.54
N GLY A 31 9.55 10.63 4.73
CA GLY A 31 9.85 10.06 6.04
C GLY A 31 8.62 9.44 6.73
N TRP A 32 7.67 8.93 5.95
CA TRP A 32 6.46 8.31 6.48
C TRP A 32 6.66 6.81 6.70
N ASN A 33 6.00 6.27 7.73
CA ASN A 33 5.91 4.83 7.96
C ASN A 33 4.81 4.28 7.06
N VAL A 34 5.13 3.33 6.20
CA VAL A 34 4.18 2.83 5.20
C VAL A 34 3.95 1.34 5.36
N HIS A 35 2.67 0.94 5.37
CA HIS A 35 2.22 -0.43 5.20
C HIS A 35 1.61 -0.57 3.80
N VAL A 36 2.01 -1.59 3.05
CA VAL A 36 1.58 -1.78 1.66
C VAL A 36 0.84 -3.10 1.51
N GLU A 37 -0.39 -3.01 1.02
CA GLU A 37 -1.29 -4.13 0.74
C GLU A 37 -1.56 -4.20 -0.78
N MET A 38 -0.94 -5.16 -1.45
CA MET A 38 -1.10 -5.37 -2.90
C MET A 38 -2.09 -6.49 -3.18
N HIS A 39 -3.19 -6.17 -3.87
CA HIS A 39 -4.19 -7.13 -4.32
C HIS A 39 -3.84 -7.59 -5.74
N GLY A 40 -3.29 -8.81 -5.85
CA GLY A 40 -2.91 -9.46 -7.10
C GLY A 40 -2.10 -10.72 -6.83
N GLU A 41 -1.64 -11.41 -7.88
CA GLU A 41 -0.94 -12.70 -7.74
C GLU A 41 0.59 -12.56 -7.64
N ILE A 42 1.14 -11.33 -7.70
CA ILE A 42 2.59 -11.07 -7.64
C ILE A 42 3.20 -11.43 -6.29
N ALA A 43 2.48 -11.22 -5.19
CA ALA A 43 2.97 -11.44 -3.85
C ALA A 43 1.83 -11.85 -2.92
N PRO A 44 2.12 -12.61 -1.84
CA PRO A 44 1.14 -12.87 -0.80
C PRO A 44 0.57 -11.57 -0.24
N LEU A 45 -0.75 -11.55 -0.05
CA LEU A 45 -1.44 -10.42 0.55
C LEU A 45 -0.97 -10.23 1.99
N GLN A 46 -0.48 -9.02 2.30
CA GLN A 46 -0.14 -8.60 3.65
C GLN A 46 -1.22 -7.62 4.14
N ALA A 47 -2.36 -8.17 4.55
CA ALA A 47 -3.49 -7.38 5.01
C ALA A 47 -3.10 -6.53 6.22
N ALA A 48 -3.55 -5.27 6.24
CA ALA A 48 -3.33 -4.41 7.40
C ALA A 48 -4.06 -4.98 8.64
N SER A 49 -3.36 -5.02 9.78
CA SER A 49 -3.96 -5.44 11.05
C SER A 49 -4.93 -4.37 11.58
N ALA A 50 -5.82 -4.77 12.48
CA ALA A 50 -6.74 -3.82 13.12
C ALA A 50 -5.98 -2.69 13.84
N GLU A 51 -4.84 -3.00 14.46
CA GLU A 51 -3.97 -2.03 15.12
C GLU A 51 -3.34 -1.08 14.11
N GLN A 52 -2.91 -1.56 12.94
CA GLN A 52 -2.35 -0.69 11.90
C GLN A 52 -3.41 0.28 11.36
N ILE A 53 -4.64 -0.21 11.15
CA ILE A 53 -5.77 0.62 10.72
C ILE A 53 -6.11 1.67 11.78
N ALA A 54 -6.14 1.29 13.06
CA ALA A 54 -6.44 2.20 14.16
C ALA A 54 -5.38 3.31 14.35
N ASN A 55 -4.11 3.01 14.03
CA ASN A 55 -2.99 3.93 14.14
C ASN A 55 -2.65 4.66 12.83
N ALA A 56 -3.42 4.46 11.76
CA ALA A 56 -3.17 5.07 10.47
C ALA A 56 -3.60 6.54 10.47
N ASP A 57 -2.70 7.43 10.04
CA ASP A 57 -3.01 8.83 9.81
C ASP A 57 -3.68 9.04 8.44
N LEU A 58 -3.41 8.14 7.49
CA LEU A 58 -3.96 8.18 6.13
C LEU A 58 -4.04 6.77 5.54
N ILE A 59 -5.10 6.52 4.77
CA ILE A 59 -5.25 5.33 3.93
C ILE A 59 -5.46 5.79 2.48
N VAL A 60 -4.66 5.27 1.55
CA VAL A 60 -4.80 5.52 0.11
C VAL A 60 -5.13 4.22 -0.59
N VAL A 61 -6.18 4.25 -1.41
CA VAL A 61 -6.63 3.12 -2.23
C VAL A 61 -6.50 3.52 -3.71
N ALA A 62 -5.77 2.71 -4.49
CA ALA A 62 -5.42 3.03 -5.88
C ALA A 62 -5.51 1.83 -6.84
#